data_AF-A0A9W7D4U6-F1
#
_entry.id   AF-A0A9W7D4U6-F1
#
_cell.length_a   1.000
_cell.length_b   1.000
_cell.length_c   1.000
_cell.angle_alpha   90.00
_cell.angle_beta   90.00
_cell.angle_gamma   90.00
#
_symmetry.space_group_name_H-M   'P 1'
#
loop_
_entity.id
_entity.type
_entity.pdbx_description
1 polymer ?
#
loop_
_entity_poly.entity_id
_entity_poly.type
_entity_poly.pdbx_seq_one_letter_code
_entity_poly.pdbx_strand_id
1 'polypeptide(L)'
;MYKFVLWKHKLVFVAKAFNGAYYIQACTMREQQVMCNAIKTMPCRPLSIPNQTILESLLKEWHVRFGHVNKDKLVDMMSKQLVKGIPFGERSKLNQVNFFCSTCAEMKMRRMSYRNLHETRDSRPISTIHMDTNGPMKTIGVYGAVGTIRYFLNIIDDQTSWRWTYVLRNKTEVNGKVKTLLLQLEREGKFTIRRIRSDGGTEFVNQSYNKFCKDKGVLFHKSNAYCPEKNGAAERDHQTKMSKVRCALKDAGMSERWWPEALMYMTYVQNRTLMSRLQNKTPYEKVCGKAPDVSDLHIWGSTCFAHVPAERRKDKKLSARATKCRFLGV
;
A
#
# COMPACT_ATOMS: atom_id res chain seq x y z
N MET A 1 -13.60 -1.97 -3.69
CA MET A 1 -12.24 -2.39 -3.32
C MET A 1 -11.79 -3.38 -4.38
N TYR A 2 -10.88 -3.02 -5.28
CA TYR A 2 -10.54 -3.89 -6.41
C TYR A 2 -9.61 -5.01 -5.89
N LYS A 3 -9.68 -6.23 -6.41
CA LYS A 3 -8.73 -7.29 -6.11
C LYS A 3 -8.25 -7.87 -7.44
N PHE A 4 -6.94 -7.93 -7.57
CA PHE A 4 -6.23 -8.36 -8.77
C PHE A 4 -5.77 -9.80 -8.59
N VAL A 5 -5.83 -10.57 -9.67
CA VAL A 5 -5.63 -12.02 -9.64
C VAL A 5 -4.74 -12.45 -10.81
N LEU A 6 -3.59 -13.07 -10.51
CA LEU A 6 -2.65 -13.60 -11.52
C LEU A 6 -2.77 -15.10 -11.72
N TRP A 7 -2.67 -15.57 -12.97
CA TRP A 7 -2.44 -16.99 -13.31
C TRP A 7 -1.24 -17.08 -14.23
N LYS A 8 -0.30 -17.99 -13.95
CA LYS A 8 0.94 -18.19 -14.74
C LYS A 8 1.66 -16.86 -15.09
N HIS A 9 1.79 -15.95 -14.11
CA HIS A 9 2.43 -14.63 -14.29
C HIS A 9 1.75 -13.69 -15.31
N LYS A 10 0.46 -13.91 -15.62
CA LYS A 10 -0.38 -12.99 -16.40
C LYS A 10 -1.55 -12.51 -15.53
N LEU A 11 -1.90 -11.23 -15.62
CA LEU A 11 -3.11 -10.71 -14.97
C LEU A 11 -4.33 -11.27 -15.68
N VAL A 12 -5.22 -11.91 -14.93
CA VAL A 12 -6.39 -12.62 -15.49
C VAL A 12 -7.63 -11.74 -15.45
N PHE A 13 -7.83 -10.97 -14.37
CA PHE A 13 -8.92 -9.99 -14.28
C PHE A 13 -8.70 -8.94 -13.16
N VAL A 14 -9.43 -7.83 -13.28
CA VAL A 14 -9.58 -6.77 -12.26
C VAL A 14 -11.02 -6.83 -11.76
N ALA A 15 -11.24 -7.05 -10.46
CA ALA A 15 -12.62 -7.13 -9.94
C ALA A 15 -12.84 -6.32 -8.66
N LYS A 16 -13.98 -5.65 -8.54
CA LYS A 16 -14.40 -4.94 -7.34
C LYS A 16 -15.06 -5.92 -6.36
N ALA A 17 -14.52 -6.06 -5.16
CA ALA A 17 -15.13 -6.83 -4.09
C ALA A 17 -16.34 -6.07 -3.50
N PHE A 18 -17.49 -6.74 -3.40
CA PHE A 18 -18.68 -6.31 -2.68
C PHE A 18 -19.39 -7.54 -2.09
N ASN A 19 -19.58 -7.56 -0.77
CA ASN A 19 -20.22 -8.66 -0.02
C ASN A 19 -19.64 -10.07 -0.31
N GLY A 20 -18.31 -10.19 -0.46
CA GLY A 20 -17.66 -11.48 -0.72
C GLY A 20 -17.72 -11.97 -2.18
N ALA A 21 -18.43 -11.26 -3.06
CA ALA A 21 -18.44 -11.46 -4.50
C ALA A 21 -17.50 -10.46 -5.20
N TYR A 22 -16.85 -10.88 -6.28
CA TYR A 22 -15.94 -10.04 -7.07
C TYR A 22 -16.56 -9.70 -8.43
N TYR A 23 -16.73 -8.41 -8.70
CA TYR A 23 -17.34 -7.86 -9.91
C TYR A 23 -16.27 -7.41 -10.90
N ILE A 24 -16.12 -8.09 -12.03
CA ILE A 24 -15.16 -7.69 -13.07
C ILE A 24 -15.67 -6.43 -13.77
N GLN A 25 -14.86 -5.36 -13.78
CA GLN A 25 -15.19 -4.15 -14.54
C GLN A 25 -14.73 -4.35 -15.99
N ALA A 26 -15.68 -4.75 -16.84
CA ALA A 26 -15.50 -4.86 -18.28
C ALA A 26 -15.26 -3.48 -18.92
N CYS A 27 -14.30 -3.38 -19.83
CA CYS A 27 -14.03 -2.13 -20.56
C CYS A 27 -14.85 -2.01 -21.87
N THR A 28 -15.67 -3.00 -22.22
CA THR A 28 -16.50 -2.95 -23.43
C THR A 28 -17.85 -3.65 -23.24
N MET A 29 -18.87 -3.19 -23.96
CA MET A 29 -20.25 -3.71 -23.96
C MET A 29 -20.37 -5.19 -24.37
N ARG A 30 -19.29 -5.84 -24.85
CA ARG A 30 -19.25 -7.26 -25.21
C ARG A 30 -18.60 -8.16 -24.16
N GLU A 31 -18.03 -7.61 -23.10
CA GLU A 31 -17.49 -8.39 -21.99
C GLU A 31 -18.55 -8.49 -20.88
N GLN A 32 -19.33 -9.58 -20.90
CA GLN A 32 -20.29 -9.89 -19.84
C GLN A 32 -19.63 -9.79 -18.45
N GLN A 33 -20.32 -9.18 -17.49
CA GLN A 33 -19.93 -9.16 -16.09
C GLN A 33 -19.83 -10.61 -15.59
N VAL A 34 -18.61 -11.10 -15.41
CA VAL A 34 -18.37 -12.43 -14.86
C VAL A 34 -18.26 -12.32 -13.34
N MET A 35 -19.17 -12.99 -12.63
CA MET A 35 -19.07 -13.16 -11.18
C MET A 35 -18.03 -14.24 -10.85
N CYS A 36 -16.92 -13.82 -10.27
CA CYS A 36 -15.90 -14.74 -9.75
C CYS A 36 -16.03 -14.77 -8.22
N ASN A 37 -16.35 -15.91 -7.62
CA ASN A 37 -16.12 -16.12 -6.20
C ASN A 37 -14.63 -16.45 -6.00
N ALA A 38 -13.93 -15.68 -5.18
CA ALA A 38 -12.63 -16.10 -4.68
C ALA A 38 -12.81 -16.73 -3.30
N ILE A 39 -12.54 -18.03 -3.21
CA ILE A 39 -12.66 -18.75 -1.95
C ILE A 39 -11.57 -18.21 -1.01
N LYS A 40 -11.99 -17.74 0.17
CA LYS A 40 -11.09 -17.57 1.31
C LYS A 40 -10.41 -18.91 1.51
N THR A 41 -9.11 -19.02 1.26
CA THR A 41 -8.37 -20.03 2.01
C THR A 41 -8.68 -19.75 3.47
N MET A 42 -9.03 -20.78 4.24
CA MET A 42 -8.99 -20.70 5.71
C MET A 42 -7.76 -19.88 6.13
N PRO A 43 -7.83 -19.09 7.24
CA PRO A 43 -6.70 -18.26 7.67
C PRO A 43 -5.46 -19.10 7.48
N CYS A 44 -4.49 -18.63 6.68
CA CYS A 44 -3.26 -19.37 6.40
C CYS A 44 -2.89 -20.00 7.73
N ARG A 45 -3.09 -21.33 7.90
CA ARG A 45 -2.92 -21.97 9.20
C ARG A 45 -1.60 -21.42 9.70
N PRO A 46 -1.57 -20.74 10.86
CA PRO A 46 -0.50 -19.83 11.24
C PRO A 46 0.78 -20.58 10.91
N LEU A 47 1.54 -20.11 9.91
CA LEU A 47 2.51 -20.91 9.13
C LEU A 47 3.07 -22.00 10.03
N SER A 48 2.48 -23.20 9.98
CA SER A 48 2.80 -24.24 10.97
C SER A 48 4.10 -24.85 10.51
N ILE A 49 5.16 -24.08 10.74
CA ILE A 49 6.53 -24.48 10.51
C ILE A 49 6.82 -25.49 11.62
N PRO A 50 7.36 -26.66 11.29
CA PRO A 50 7.78 -27.63 12.31
C PRO A 50 8.59 -26.91 13.40
N ASN A 51 8.27 -27.17 14.67
CA ASN A 51 8.90 -26.57 15.85
C ASN A 51 8.60 -25.09 16.15
N GLN A 52 7.52 -24.50 15.62
CA GLN A 52 7.05 -23.17 16.05
C GLN A 52 5.83 -23.24 16.97
N THR A 53 5.81 -22.38 17.98
CA THR A 53 4.63 -22.19 18.84
C THR A 53 3.49 -21.54 18.06
N ILE A 54 2.26 -21.71 18.55
CA ILE A 54 1.06 -21.07 17.97
C ILE A 54 1.22 -19.54 17.97
N LEU A 55 1.81 -18.98 19.03
CA LEU A 55 1.99 -17.53 19.20
C LEU A 55 3.05 -16.96 18.24
N GLU A 56 4.15 -17.68 18.03
CA GLU A 56 5.16 -17.35 17.02
C GLU A 56 4.57 -17.31 15.62
N SER A 57 3.79 -18.34 15.30
CA SER A 57 3.18 -18.51 14.00
C SER A 57 2.15 -17.40 13.73
N LEU A 58 1.39 -17.01 14.75
CA LEU A 58 0.45 -15.88 14.71
C LEU A 58 1.17 -14.54 14.49
N LEU A 59 2.23 -14.27 15.26
CA LEU A 59 3.04 -13.05 15.10
C LEU A 59 3.66 -12.97 13.70
N LYS A 60 4.15 -14.09 13.19
CA LYS A 60 4.73 -14.18 11.84
C LYS A 60 3.69 -13.92 10.76
N GLU A 61 2.50 -14.49 10.89
CA GLU A 61 1.41 -14.24 9.95
C GLU A 61 1.05 -12.76 9.88
N TRP A 62 0.78 -12.12 11.03
CA TRP A 62 0.38 -10.71 11.06
C TRP A 62 1.52 -9.77 10.69
N HIS A 63 2.77 -10.13 11.02
CA HIS A 63 3.95 -9.44 10.52
C HIS A 63 3.92 -9.36 8.99
N VAL A 64 3.70 -10.49 8.30
CA VAL A 64 3.67 -10.54 6.82
C VAL A 64 2.40 -9.86 6.26
N ARG A 65 1.22 -10.04 6.88
CA ARG A 65 -0.02 -9.34 6.48
C ARG A 65 0.15 -7.82 6.47
N PHE A 66 0.86 -7.27 7.46
CA PHE A 66 1.19 -5.84 7.54
C PHE A 66 2.45 -5.45 6.74
N GLY A 67 2.89 -6.29 5.79
CA GLY A 67 4.04 -6.00 4.95
C GLY A 67 5.32 -5.90 5.77
N HIS A 68 5.57 -6.89 6.61
CA HIS A 68 6.74 -6.99 7.48
C HIS A 68 6.85 -5.86 8.51
N VAL A 69 5.78 -5.51 9.20
CA VAL A 69 5.83 -4.48 10.26
C VAL A 69 6.78 -4.89 11.40
N ASN A 70 7.42 -3.92 12.05
CA ASN A 70 8.27 -4.19 13.22
C ASN A 70 7.48 -4.89 14.35
N LYS A 71 8.13 -5.82 15.07
CA LYS A 71 7.54 -6.63 16.16
C LYS A 71 6.87 -5.76 17.22
N ASP A 72 7.56 -4.76 17.76
CA ASP A 72 7.05 -3.93 18.86
C ASP A 72 5.75 -3.21 18.47
N LYS A 73 5.69 -2.72 17.23
CA LYS A 73 4.46 -2.12 16.69
C LYS A 73 3.33 -3.13 16.55
N LEU A 74 3.66 -4.36 16.15
CA LEU A 74 2.67 -5.43 16.05
C LEU A 74 2.16 -5.83 17.44
N VAL A 75 3.05 -5.94 18.43
CA VAL A 75 2.68 -6.18 19.83
C VAL A 75 1.77 -5.08 20.34
N ASP A 76 2.08 -3.81 20.09
CA ASP A 76 1.21 -2.69 20.45
C ASP A 76 -0.18 -2.79 19.80
N MET A 77 -0.26 -3.16 18.51
CA MET A 77 -1.54 -3.35 17.83
C MET A 77 -2.37 -4.48 18.46
N MET A 78 -1.75 -5.62 18.74
CA MET A 78 -2.40 -6.82 19.27
C MET A 78 -2.82 -6.66 20.73
N SER A 79 -1.93 -6.16 21.59
CA SER A 79 -2.16 -6.10 23.04
C SER A 79 -3.12 -4.98 23.44
N LYS A 80 -3.10 -3.86 22.72
CA LYS A 80 -3.95 -2.69 23.02
C LYS A 80 -5.24 -2.66 22.18
N GLN A 81 -5.42 -3.62 21.28
CA GLN A 81 -6.61 -3.72 20.40
C GLN A 81 -6.93 -2.40 19.67
N LEU A 82 -5.90 -1.71 19.17
CA LEU A 82 -6.02 -0.40 18.54
C LEU A 82 -6.56 -0.46 17.10
N VAL A 83 -6.63 -1.64 16.52
CA VAL A 83 -7.10 -1.89 15.15
C VAL A 83 -8.12 -3.02 15.18
N LYS A 84 -9.25 -2.88 14.49
CA LYS A 84 -10.32 -3.90 14.48
C LYS A 84 -9.90 -5.09 13.61
N GLY A 85 -10.17 -6.31 14.05
CA GLY A 85 -9.91 -7.54 13.28
C GLY A 85 -8.52 -8.16 13.50
N ILE A 86 -7.66 -7.54 14.33
CA ILE A 86 -6.40 -8.15 14.77
C ILE A 86 -6.64 -8.97 16.07
N PRO A 87 -6.11 -10.20 16.18
CA PRO A 87 -6.33 -11.01 17.37
C PRO A 87 -5.66 -10.40 18.60
N PHE A 88 -6.31 -10.56 19.75
CA PHE A 88 -5.75 -10.18 21.03
C PHE A 88 -4.60 -11.10 21.41
N GLY A 89 -3.54 -10.51 21.97
CA GLY A 89 -2.44 -11.24 22.57
C GLY A 89 -1.89 -10.47 23.76
N GLU A 90 -1.64 -11.19 24.85
CA GLU A 90 -1.10 -10.61 26.08
C GLU A 90 0.34 -10.11 25.85
N ARG A 91 0.63 -8.85 26.23
CA ARG A 91 1.91 -8.20 25.95
C ARG A 91 3.11 -8.97 26.51
N SER A 92 2.99 -9.50 27.73
CA SER A 92 4.01 -10.30 28.41
C SER A 92 4.44 -11.50 27.56
N LYS A 93 3.47 -12.30 27.12
CA LYS A 93 3.66 -13.50 26.28
C LYS A 93 4.21 -13.12 24.91
N LEU A 94 3.67 -12.09 24.27
CA LEU A 94 4.13 -11.65 22.94
C LEU A 94 5.60 -11.15 22.96
N ASN A 95 6.04 -10.54 24.06
CA ASN A 95 7.41 -10.07 24.20
C ASN A 95 8.41 -11.23 24.31
N GLN A 96 8.04 -12.30 25.04
CA GLN A 96 8.88 -13.49 25.24
C GLN A 96 9.13 -14.29 23.95
N VAL A 97 8.27 -14.13 22.94
CA VAL A 97 8.44 -14.80 21.64
C VAL A 97 9.71 -14.33 20.94
N ASN A 98 10.64 -15.25 20.67
CA ASN A 98 11.79 -14.94 19.84
C ASN A 98 11.33 -14.79 18.37
N PHE A 99 11.46 -13.58 17.83
CA PHE A 99 10.91 -13.23 16.53
C PHE A 99 12.04 -12.91 15.55
N PHE A 100 12.35 -13.86 14.66
CA PHE A 100 13.30 -13.68 13.57
C PHE A 100 12.61 -13.82 12.21
N CYS A 101 12.93 -12.90 11.30
CA CYS A 101 12.42 -12.89 9.93
C CYS A 101 13.59 -12.71 8.96
N SER A 102 14.01 -13.80 8.30
CA SER A 102 15.10 -13.79 7.31
C SER A 102 14.82 -12.83 6.16
N THR A 103 13.58 -12.78 5.66
CA THR A 103 13.17 -11.81 4.63
C THR A 103 13.39 -10.36 5.09
N CYS A 104 13.15 -10.04 6.36
CA CYS A 104 13.47 -8.71 6.88
C CYS A 104 14.97 -8.46 6.94
N ALA A 105 15.74 -9.43 7.43
CA ALA A 105 17.19 -9.31 7.52
C ALA A 105 17.79 -9.01 6.14
N GLU A 106 17.38 -9.73 5.11
CA GLU A 106 17.92 -9.55 3.76
C GLU A 106 17.40 -8.29 3.04
N MET A 107 16.10 -7.97 3.18
CA MET A 107 15.48 -6.91 2.37
C MET A 107 15.42 -5.54 3.09
N LYS A 108 15.66 -5.49 4.40
CA LYS A 108 15.60 -4.27 5.21
C LYS A 108 16.91 -3.86 5.85
N MET A 109 18.00 -4.60 5.67
CA MET A 109 19.31 -4.18 6.16
C MET A 109 19.67 -2.80 5.62
N ARG A 110 20.11 -1.91 6.50
CA ARG A 110 20.49 -0.52 6.18
C ARG A 110 21.80 -0.18 6.88
N ARG A 111 22.57 0.72 6.28
CA ARG A 111 23.67 1.41 6.98
C ARG A 111 23.09 2.34 8.05
N MET A 112 23.80 2.54 9.15
CA MET A 112 23.38 3.47 10.20
C MET A 112 23.24 4.90 9.63
N SER A 113 22.25 5.64 10.08
CA SER A 113 22.01 7.03 9.70
C SER A 113 21.95 7.93 10.93
N TYR A 114 22.28 9.21 10.76
CA TYR A 114 22.23 10.20 11.81
C TYR A 114 20.81 10.53 12.28
N ARG A 115 20.70 11.06 13.51
CA ARG A 115 19.43 11.51 14.10
C ARG A 115 18.98 12.80 13.42
N ASN A 116 17.71 12.84 13.01
CA ASN A 116 17.12 14.02 12.41
C ASN A 116 16.58 14.97 13.49
N LEU A 117 16.69 16.27 13.21
CA LEU A 117 16.11 17.35 13.99
C LEU A 117 14.59 17.38 13.87
N HIS A 118 13.93 17.91 14.92
CA HIS A 118 12.49 18.09 14.97
C HIS A 118 12.08 19.34 14.18
N GLU A 119 11.50 19.17 13.00
CA GLU A 119 10.82 20.28 12.30
C GLU A 119 9.42 20.53 12.88
N THR A 120 8.98 21.79 12.83
CA THR A 120 7.62 22.20 13.18
C THR A 120 6.64 21.77 12.09
N ARG A 121 5.62 21.01 12.50
CA ARG A 121 4.60 20.42 11.61
C ARG A 121 3.38 21.31 11.49
N ASP A 122 2.59 21.08 10.46
CA ASP A 122 1.24 21.64 10.40
C ASP A 122 0.34 21.02 11.49
N SER A 123 -0.51 21.85 12.09
CA SER A 123 -1.49 21.43 13.10
C SER A 123 -2.76 20.85 12.47
N ARG A 124 -3.02 21.17 11.20
CA ARG A 124 -4.25 20.79 10.49
C ARG A 124 -4.05 19.56 9.57
N PRO A 125 -4.96 18.57 9.62
CA PRO A 125 -4.99 17.46 8.68
C PRO A 125 -5.08 17.93 7.23
N ILE A 126 -4.22 17.37 6.36
CA ILE A 126 -4.26 17.58 4.90
C ILE A 126 -4.12 19.07 4.50
N SER A 127 -3.54 19.89 5.39
CA SER A 127 -3.23 21.29 5.12
C SER A 127 -1.92 21.44 4.34
N THR A 128 -0.93 20.61 4.66
CA THR A 128 0.37 20.59 3.99
C THR A 128 0.66 19.19 3.49
N ILE A 129 0.82 19.03 2.17
CA ILE A 129 1.22 17.75 1.58
C ILE A 129 2.64 17.84 1.03
N HIS A 130 3.43 16.80 1.28
CA HIS A 130 4.76 16.60 0.71
C HIS A 130 4.67 15.62 -0.45
N MET A 131 5.30 15.91 -1.56
CA MET A 131 5.34 15.05 -2.73
C MET A 131 6.76 14.81 -3.22
N ASP A 132 7.00 13.60 -3.68
CA ASP A 132 8.27 13.19 -4.23
C ASP A 132 8.04 12.10 -5.29
N THR A 133 8.85 12.09 -6.35
CA THR A 133 8.84 11.02 -7.35
C THR A 133 10.01 10.08 -7.16
N ASN A 134 9.83 8.83 -7.54
CA ASN A 134 10.90 7.85 -7.55
C ASN A 134 10.96 7.16 -8.91
N GLY A 135 12.19 6.91 -9.38
CA GLY A 135 12.49 6.27 -10.64
C GLY A 135 13.46 7.07 -11.52
N PRO A 136 13.80 6.57 -12.71
CA PRO A 136 13.23 5.36 -13.31
C PRO A 136 13.69 4.09 -12.59
N MET A 137 12.75 3.17 -12.35
CA MET A 137 13.05 1.81 -11.92
C MET A 137 13.73 1.06 -13.06
N LYS A 138 14.78 0.28 -12.74
CA LYS A 138 15.45 -0.61 -13.71
C LYS A 138 14.48 -1.65 -14.26
N THR A 139 13.72 -2.28 -13.35
CA THR A 139 12.69 -3.26 -13.70
C THR A 139 11.42 -2.55 -14.13
N ILE A 140 11.00 -2.76 -15.39
CA ILE A 140 9.72 -2.26 -15.89
C ILE A 140 8.58 -3.00 -15.17
N GLY A 141 7.72 -2.20 -14.55
CA GLY A 141 6.61 -2.66 -13.74
C GLY A 141 5.34 -2.93 -14.55
N VAL A 142 4.54 -3.86 -14.05
CA VAL A 142 3.19 -4.17 -14.51
C VAL A 142 2.19 -3.74 -13.46
N TYR A 143 1.20 -2.97 -13.88
CA TYR A 143 0.07 -2.54 -13.07
C TYR A 143 -1.21 -2.68 -13.87
N GLY A 144 -2.19 -3.42 -13.34
CA GLY A 144 -3.34 -3.84 -14.11
C GLY A 144 -2.92 -4.58 -15.38
N ALA A 145 -3.61 -4.33 -16.49
CA ALA A 145 -3.31 -4.97 -17.77
C ALA A 145 -2.08 -4.37 -18.49
N VAL A 146 -1.44 -3.33 -17.95
CA VAL A 146 -0.41 -2.56 -18.66
C VAL A 146 0.97 -2.73 -18.03
N GLY A 147 1.99 -2.94 -18.87
CA GLY A 147 3.35 -3.29 -18.46
C GLY A 147 4.41 -2.22 -18.70
N THR A 148 4.10 -0.93 -18.57
CA THR A 148 5.06 0.16 -18.88
C THR A 148 5.31 1.10 -17.70
N ILE A 149 5.15 0.63 -16.46
CA ILE A 149 5.36 1.47 -15.27
C ILE A 149 6.85 1.57 -14.97
N ARG A 150 7.37 2.79 -14.84
CA ARG A 150 8.80 3.04 -14.54
C ARG A 150 9.01 3.99 -13.38
N TYR A 151 7.99 4.72 -12.96
CA TYR A 151 8.08 5.70 -11.89
C TYR A 151 6.90 5.53 -10.93
N PHE A 152 7.01 6.13 -9.76
CA PHE A 152 5.85 6.37 -8.91
C PHE A 152 5.96 7.73 -8.24
N LEU A 153 4.81 8.31 -7.93
CA LEU A 153 4.65 9.53 -7.16
C LEU A 153 4.10 9.16 -5.79
N ASN A 154 4.75 9.65 -4.74
CA ASN A 154 4.25 9.56 -3.38
C ASN A 154 3.84 10.95 -2.91
N ILE A 155 2.69 11.02 -2.28
CA ILE A 155 2.18 12.22 -1.64
C ILE A 155 1.83 11.85 -0.21
N ILE A 156 2.32 12.63 0.75
CA ILE A 156 2.15 12.37 2.18
C ILE A 156 1.66 13.64 2.85
N ASP A 157 0.61 13.51 3.64
CA ASP A 157 0.17 14.60 4.50
C ASP A 157 1.13 14.81 5.69
N ASP A 158 1.47 16.06 5.98
CA ASP A 158 2.40 16.41 7.03
C ASP A 158 1.86 16.07 8.43
N GLN A 159 0.56 16.29 8.68
CA GLN A 159 -0.02 16.06 9.99
C GLN A 159 -0.34 14.58 10.21
N THR A 160 -1.18 14.02 9.33
CA THR A 160 -1.74 12.67 9.49
C THR A 160 -0.77 11.60 8.97
N SER A 161 0.19 11.97 8.11
CA SER A 161 0.90 11.06 7.17
C SER A 161 0.03 9.98 6.57
N TRP A 162 -1.18 10.38 6.22
CA TRP A 162 -1.92 9.74 5.16
C TRP A 162 -1.11 9.82 3.87
N ARG A 163 -1.15 8.74 3.09
CA ARG A 163 -0.35 8.59 1.89
C ARG A 163 -1.23 8.32 0.69
N TRP A 164 -0.92 9.00 -0.41
CA TRP A 164 -1.38 8.66 -1.75
C TRP A 164 -0.17 8.23 -2.57
N THR A 165 -0.29 7.09 -3.25
CA THR A 165 0.73 6.61 -4.18
C THR A 165 0.12 6.48 -5.56
N TYR A 166 0.83 6.95 -6.57
CA TYR A 166 0.46 6.79 -7.97
C TYR A 166 1.60 6.13 -8.72
N VAL A 167 1.33 5.05 -9.43
CA VAL A 167 2.27 4.43 -10.35
C VAL A 167 2.20 5.12 -11.71
N LEU A 168 3.34 5.37 -12.33
CA LEU A 168 3.47 6.23 -13.49
C LEU A 168 4.35 5.58 -14.57
N ARG A 169 4.01 5.82 -15.84
CA ARG A 169 4.85 5.44 -16.99
C ARG A 169 5.93 6.48 -17.21
N ASN A 170 5.55 7.76 -17.13
CA ASN A 170 6.42 8.91 -17.33
C ASN A 170 6.22 9.95 -16.21
N LYS A 171 7.27 10.71 -15.90
CA LYS A 171 7.19 11.82 -14.92
C LYS A 171 6.20 12.93 -15.32
N THR A 172 5.88 13.06 -16.61
CA THR A 172 4.91 14.06 -17.11
C THR A 172 3.49 13.82 -16.58
N GLU A 173 3.16 12.60 -16.16
CA GLU A 173 1.84 12.25 -15.60
C GLU A 173 1.59 12.84 -14.21
N VAL A 174 2.65 13.23 -13.48
CA VAL A 174 2.60 13.73 -12.10
C VAL A 174 1.58 14.86 -11.95
N ASN A 175 1.68 15.88 -12.81
CA ASN A 175 0.81 17.06 -12.73
C ASN A 175 -0.67 16.70 -12.88
N GLY A 176 -1.01 15.77 -13.78
CA GLY A 176 -2.38 15.29 -13.95
C GLY A 176 -2.90 14.55 -12.71
N LYS A 177 -2.07 13.69 -12.09
CA LYS A 177 -2.43 12.97 -10.86
C LYS A 177 -2.63 13.91 -9.68
N VAL A 178 -1.74 14.88 -9.50
CA VAL A 178 -1.85 15.85 -8.40
C VAL A 178 -3.10 16.72 -8.57
N LYS A 179 -3.34 17.27 -9.78
CA LYS A 179 -4.56 18.05 -10.06
C LYS A 179 -5.83 17.26 -9.74
N THR A 180 -5.88 15.99 -10.17
CA THR A 180 -7.01 15.10 -9.89
C THR A 180 -7.20 14.90 -8.38
N LEU A 181 -6.11 14.66 -7.64
CA LEU A 181 -6.17 14.50 -6.19
C LEU A 181 -6.69 15.76 -5.49
N LEU A 182 -6.17 16.94 -5.84
CA LEU A 182 -6.60 18.19 -5.22
C LEU A 182 -8.10 18.43 -5.44
N LEU A 183 -8.59 18.21 -6.66
CA LEU A 183 -10.01 18.35 -7.00
C LEU A 183 -10.89 17.33 -6.25
N GLN A 184 -10.41 16.11 -6.05
CA GLN A 184 -11.12 15.10 -5.26
C GLN A 184 -11.23 15.52 -3.80
N LEU A 185 -10.12 15.95 -3.19
CA LEU A 185 -10.09 16.39 -1.78
C LEU A 185 -10.91 17.66 -1.54
N GLU A 186 -10.91 18.58 -2.50
CA GLU A 186 -11.77 19.77 -2.49
C GLU A 186 -13.25 19.38 -2.55
N ARG A 187 -13.62 18.46 -3.45
CA ARG A 187 -15.01 18.01 -3.60
C ARG A 187 -15.49 17.17 -2.41
N GLU A 188 -14.59 16.49 -1.69
CA GLU A 188 -14.93 15.87 -0.40
C GLU A 188 -15.33 16.90 0.66
N GLY A 189 -14.90 18.17 0.52
CA GLY A 189 -15.28 19.30 1.38
C GLY A 189 -14.74 19.25 2.82
N LYS A 190 -13.97 18.20 3.16
CA LYS A 190 -13.50 17.96 4.54
C LYS A 190 -12.19 18.65 4.88
N PHE A 191 -11.36 18.93 3.88
CA PHE A 191 -9.98 19.39 4.07
C PHE A 191 -9.69 20.59 3.17
N THR A 192 -8.89 21.52 3.68
CA THR A 192 -8.40 22.67 2.92
C THR A 192 -6.89 22.55 2.74
N ILE A 193 -6.48 22.22 1.52
CA ILE A 193 -5.07 22.10 1.18
C ILE A 193 -4.52 23.51 0.99
N ARG A 194 -3.55 23.88 1.83
CA ARG A 194 -2.95 25.21 1.84
C ARG A 194 -1.58 25.21 1.21
N ARG A 195 -0.82 24.13 1.40
CA ARG A 195 0.58 24.05 1.00
C ARG A 195 0.89 22.72 0.33
N ILE A 196 1.66 22.82 -0.74
CA ILE A 196 2.30 21.68 -1.39
C ILE A 196 3.81 21.88 -1.27
N ARG A 197 4.51 20.86 -0.79
CA ARG A 197 5.97 20.81 -0.76
C ARG A 197 6.46 19.73 -1.72
N SER A 198 7.38 20.07 -2.61
CA SER A 198 8.09 19.07 -3.41
C SER A 198 9.59 19.28 -3.32
N ASP A 199 10.34 18.24 -3.70
CA ASP A 199 11.73 18.42 -4.04
C ASP A 199 11.88 19.31 -5.29
N GLY A 200 13.12 19.66 -5.61
CA GLY A 200 13.40 20.57 -6.70
C GLY A 200 13.13 20.02 -8.11
N GLY A 201 12.53 18.84 -8.25
CA GLY A 201 12.35 18.10 -9.49
C GLY A 201 11.67 18.90 -10.60
N THR A 202 12.17 18.77 -11.82
CA THR A 202 11.69 19.52 -12.98
C THR A 202 10.25 19.16 -13.34
N GLU A 203 9.78 17.97 -12.98
CA GLU A 203 8.39 17.53 -13.13
C GLU A 203 7.39 18.41 -12.37
N PHE A 204 7.83 19.05 -11.27
CA PHE A 204 7.01 19.91 -10.41
C PHE A 204 7.16 21.40 -10.75
N VAL A 205 8.19 21.76 -11.54
CA VAL A 205 8.48 23.14 -11.95
C VAL A 205 7.90 23.40 -13.34
N ASN A 206 6.58 23.35 -13.45
CA ASN A 206 5.87 23.67 -14.69
C ASN A 206 5.02 24.94 -14.51
N GLN A 207 5.09 25.90 -15.44
CA GLN A 207 4.27 27.11 -15.44
C GLN A 207 2.76 26.81 -15.32
N SER A 208 2.27 25.76 -16.00
CA SER A 208 0.88 25.31 -15.91
C SER A 208 0.50 24.83 -14.51
N TYR A 209 1.44 24.21 -13.79
CA TYR A 209 1.21 23.72 -12.43
C TYR A 209 1.24 24.87 -11.42
N ASN A 210 2.20 25.79 -11.55
CA ASN A 210 2.25 27.01 -10.75
C ASN A 210 0.99 27.88 -10.93
N LYS A 211 0.51 28.03 -12.18
CA LYS A 211 -0.75 28.72 -12.47
C LYS A 211 -1.93 28.05 -11.78
N PHE A 212 -2.06 26.73 -11.93
CA PHE A 212 -3.12 25.96 -11.26
C PHE A 212 -3.09 26.11 -9.73
N CYS A 213 -1.92 26.04 -9.11
CA CYS A 213 -1.78 26.24 -7.66
C CYS A 213 -2.20 27.66 -7.26
N LYS A 214 -1.78 28.69 -8.00
CA LYS A 214 -2.20 30.08 -7.77
C LYS A 214 -3.71 30.27 -7.90
N ASP A 215 -4.31 29.75 -8.96
CA ASP A 215 -5.75 29.82 -9.22
C ASP A 215 -6.56 29.14 -8.10
N LYS A 216 -6.00 28.08 -7.49
CA LYS A 216 -6.60 27.38 -6.34
C LYS A 216 -6.22 27.95 -4.97
N GLY A 217 -5.41 29.01 -4.92
CA GLY A 217 -4.91 29.58 -3.66
C GLY A 217 -3.98 28.66 -2.86
N VAL A 218 -3.36 27.68 -3.52
CA VAL A 218 -2.43 26.72 -2.91
C VAL A 218 -1.01 27.24 -3.02
N LEU A 219 -0.32 27.34 -1.89
CA LEU A 219 1.08 27.77 -1.83
C LEU A 219 2.00 26.60 -2.16
N PHE A 220 2.68 26.70 -3.29
CA PHE A 220 3.67 25.72 -3.72
C PHE A 220 5.07 26.10 -3.22
N HIS A 221 5.64 25.26 -2.36
CA HIS A 221 6.99 25.39 -1.82
C HIS A 221 7.93 24.37 -2.46
N LYS A 222 8.96 24.86 -3.13
CA LYS A 222 10.08 24.04 -3.57
C LYS A 222 11.11 23.99 -2.44
N SER A 223 11.51 22.80 -1.98
CA SER A 223 12.66 22.71 -1.07
C SER A 223 13.90 23.23 -1.79
N ASN A 224 14.69 24.09 -1.15
CA ASN A 224 15.97 24.51 -1.72
C ASN A 224 16.90 23.29 -1.85
N ALA A 225 17.79 23.31 -2.86
CA ALA A 225 18.75 22.24 -3.06
C ALA A 225 19.65 22.00 -1.83
N TYR A 226 19.81 23.02 -0.99
CA TYR A 226 20.65 23.02 0.20
C TYR A 226 19.97 22.51 1.48
N CYS A 227 18.65 22.27 1.51
CA CYS A 227 17.97 21.68 2.68
C CYS A 227 17.09 20.48 2.26
N PRO A 228 17.71 19.35 1.85
CA PRO A 228 17.01 18.09 1.57
C PRO A 228 16.19 17.59 2.77
N GLU A 229 16.62 17.95 3.99
CA GLU A 229 15.99 17.56 5.25
C GLU A 229 14.50 17.91 5.32
N LYS A 230 14.08 19.02 4.68
CA LYS A 230 12.69 19.48 4.61
C LYS A 230 11.75 18.57 3.84
N ASN A 231 12.28 17.75 2.92
CA ASN A 231 11.52 16.70 2.22
C ASN A 231 11.86 15.29 2.75
N GLY A 232 12.65 15.20 3.81
CA GLY A 232 13.07 13.92 4.40
C GLY A 232 11.92 13.07 4.91
N ALA A 233 10.71 13.63 5.06
CA ALA A 233 9.50 12.86 5.35
C ALA A 233 9.06 11.98 4.16
N ALA A 234 9.02 12.54 2.94
CA ALA A 234 8.68 11.79 1.73
C ALA A 234 9.75 10.76 1.38
N GLU A 235 11.03 11.13 1.51
CA GLU A 235 12.16 10.25 1.22
C GLU A 235 12.22 9.03 2.16
N ARG A 236 12.09 9.25 3.48
CA ARG A 236 12.04 8.13 4.45
C ARG A 236 10.87 7.19 4.19
N ASP A 237 9.75 7.75 3.74
CA ASP A 237 8.59 6.94 3.39
C ASP A 237 8.84 6.10 2.13
N HIS A 238 9.51 6.65 1.12
CA HIS A 238 9.97 5.91 -0.05
C HIS A 238 10.82 4.70 0.33
N GLN A 239 11.85 4.93 1.14
CA GLN A 239 12.73 3.85 1.60
C GLN A 239 11.92 2.78 2.35
N THR A 240 11.00 3.20 3.22
CA THR A 240 10.14 2.28 3.99
C THR A 240 9.22 1.48 3.07
N LYS A 241 8.56 2.12 2.10
CA LYS A 241 7.70 1.47 1.10
C LYS A 241 8.46 0.44 0.29
N MET A 242 9.59 0.83 -0.29
CA MET A 242 10.37 -0.06 -1.16
C MET A 242 10.98 -1.24 -0.38
N SER A 243 11.35 -1.05 0.89
CA SER A 243 11.69 -2.18 1.77
C SER A 243 10.53 -3.17 1.92
N LYS A 244 9.31 -2.70 2.16
CA LYS A 244 8.13 -3.58 2.27
C LYS A 244 7.79 -4.29 0.96
N VAL A 245 7.88 -3.57 -0.16
CA VAL A 245 7.67 -4.12 -1.52
C VAL A 245 8.64 -5.27 -1.79
N ARG A 246 9.93 -5.08 -1.51
CA ARG A 246 10.96 -6.13 -1.68
C ARG A 246 10.65 -7.36 -0.84
N CYS A 247 10.28 -7.18 0.43
CA CYS A 247 9.89 -8.31 1.28
C CYS A 247 8.67 -9.06 0.71
N ALA A 248 7.64 -8.33 0.28
CA ALA A 248 6.40 -8.93 -0.25
C ALA A 248 6.64 -9.73 -1.53
N LEU A 249 7.44 -9.19 -2.45
CA LEU A 249 7.82 -9.87 -3.69
C LEU A 249 8.60 -11.16 -3.40
N LYS A 250 9.57 -11.07 -2.47
CA LYS A 250 10.38 -12.21 -2.07
C LYS A 250 9.56 -13.32 -1.42
N ASP A 251 8.75 -12.99 -0.42
CA ASP A 251 7.90 -13.96 0.28
C ASP A 251 6.88 -14.62 -0.65
N ALA A 252 6.35 -13.87 -1.62
CA ALA A 252 5.43 -14.41 -2.61
C ALA A 252 6.11 -15.26 -3.69
N GLY A 253 7.44 -15.22 -3.81
CA GLY A 253 8.18 -15.82 -4.91
C GLY A 253 7.80 -15.20 -6.26
N MET A 254 7.52 -13.90 -6.30
CA MET A 254 7.02 -13.20 -7.47
C MET A 254 8.10 -12.33 -8.12
N SER A 255 8.09 -12.30 -9.46
CA SER A 255 8.99 -11.46 -10.24
C SER A 255 8.86 -9.98 -9.86
N GLU A 256 10.00 -9.29 -9.81
CA GLU A 256 10.09 -7.86 -9.50
C GLU A 256 9.23 -6.96 -10.39
N ARG A 257 8.85 -7.40 -11.59
CA ARG A 257 7.91 -6.68 -12.47
C ARG A 257 6.57 -6.36 -11.78
N TRP A 258 6.20 -7.08 -10.71
CA TRP A 258 4.98 -6.83 -9.94
C TRP A 258 5.15 -5.78 -8.84
N TRP A 259 6.29 -5.08 -8.79
CA TRP A 259 6.53 -4.01 -7.83
C TRP A 259 5.44 -2.92 -7.79
N PRO A 260 4.77 -2.51 -8.90
CA PRO A 260 3.73 -1.49 -8.83
C PRO A 260 2.51 -1.96 -8.03
N GLU A 261 2.06 -3.19 -8.24
CA GLU A 261 0.95 -3.80 -7.50
C GLU A 261 1.27 -3.93 -6.01
N ALA A 262 2.48 -4.43 -5.71
CA ALA A 262 2.97 -4.52 -4.33
C ALA A 262 3.02 -3.13 -3.67
N LEU A 263 3.49 -2.10 -4.39
CA LEU A 263 3.60 -0.75 -3.88
C LEU A 263 2.24 -0.14 -3.52
N MET A 264 1.23 -0.33 -4.37
CA MET A 264 -0.14 0.12 -4.11
C MET A 264 -0.70 -0.56 -2.87
N TYR A 265 -0.53 -1.89 -2.75
CA TYR A 265 -0.96 -2.63 -1.57
C TYR A 265 -0.24 -2.19 -0.29
N MET A 266 1.09 -2.00 -0.34
CA MET A 266 1.86 -1.58 0.82
C MET A 266 1.47 -0.17 1.29
N THR A 267 1.07 0.72 0.37
CA THR A 267 0.51 2.03 0.71
C THR A 267 -0.80 1.88 1.49
N TYR A 268 -1.71 1.02 1.01
CA TYR A 268 -2.97 0.71 1.69
C TYR A 268 -2.75 0.19 3.12
N VAL A 269 -1.79 -0.73 3.28
CA VAL A 269 -1.39 -1.31 4.58
C VAL A 269 -0.80 -0.24 5.50
N GLN A 270 0.09 0.62 5.00
CA GLN A 270 0.73 1.66 5.81
C GLN A 270 -0.27 2.68 6.35
N ASN A 271 -1.30 3.04 5.59
CA ASN A 271 -2.36 3.92 6.07
C ASN A 271 -3.18 3.30 7.22
N ARG A 272 -3.11 1.97 7.41
CA ARG A 272 -3.77 1.21 8.49
C ARG A 272 -2.80 0.68 9.53
N THR A 273 -1.54 1.11 9.50
CA THR A 273 -0.52 0.70 10.47
C THR A 273 -0.33 1.81 11.50
N LEU A 274 -0.19 1.45 12.78
CA LEU A 274 0.04 2.44 13.82
C LEU A 274 1.37 3.17 13.60
N MET A 275 1.36 4.46 13.91
CA MET A 275 2.54 5.31 13.88
C MET A 275 2.77 5.88 15.28
N SER A 276 3.96 5.65 15.85
CA SER A 276 4.32 6.23 17.16
C SER A 276 4.18 7.76 17.17
N ARG A 277 4.57 8.41 16.07
CA ARG A 277 4.41 9.87 15.88
C ARG A 277 2.96 10.38 15.88
N LEU A 278 1.97 9.49 15.76
CA LEU A 278 0.54 9.82 15.79
C LEU A 278 -0.10 9.45 17.13
N GLN A 279 0.70 9.33 18.20
CA GLN A 279 0.22 8.85 19.50
C GLN A 279 -0.42 7.46 19.37
N ASN A 280 0.24 6.57 18.60
CA ASN A 280 -0.24 5.23 18.28
C ASN A 280 -1.60 5.18 17.58
N LYS A 281 -2.01 6.24 16.87
CA LYS A 281 -3.13 6.19 15.93
C LYS A 281 -2.66 5.79 14.52
N THR A 282 -3.58 5.27 13.72
CA THR A 282 -3.33 5.04 12.29
C THR A 282 -3.54 6.33 11.48
N PRO A 283 -2.87 6.52 10.32
CA PRO A 283 -3.23 7.59 9.39
C PRO A 283 -4.71 7.56 9.01
N TYR A 284 -5.28 6.36 8.87
CA TYR A 284 -6.70 6.15 8.60
C TYR A 284 -7.60 6.70 9.70
N GLU A 285 -7.29 6.47 10.97
CA GLU A 285 -8.05 7.09 12.07
C GLU A 285 -7.97 8.61 12.04
N LYS A 286 -6.79 9.15 11.75
CA LYS A 286 -6.59 10.60 11.74
C LYS A 286 -7.40 11.30 10.64
N VAL A 287 -7.61 10.64 9.51
CA VAL A 287 -8.37 11.20 8.37
C VAL A 287 -9.85 10.82 8.42
N CYS A 288 -10.17 9.57 8.73
CA CYS A 288 -11.53 9.05 8.68
C CYS A 288 -12.27 9.11 10.02
N GLY A 289 -11.60 9.50 11.10
CA GLY A 289 -12.18 9.59 12.44
C GLY A 289 -12.50 8.25 13.12
N LYS A 290 -12.19 7.12 12.48
CA LYS A 290 -12.48 5.77 12.99
C LYS A 290 -11.32 4.81 12.79
N ALA A 291 -11.16 3.86 13.71
CA ALA A 291 -10.21 2.75 13.59
C ALA A 291 -10.43 1.97 12.28
N PRO A 292 -9.36 1.57 11.57
CA PRO A 292 -9.50 0.71 10.41
C PRO A 292 -9.90 -0.70 10.84
N ASP A 293 -10.65 -1.36 9.96
CA ASP A 293 -10.92 -2.79 10.03
C ASP A 293 -9.92 -3.51 9.13
N VAL A 294 -9.15 -4.44 9.71
CA VAL A 294 -8.15 -5.26 9.02
C VAL A 294 -8.54 -6.74 8.97
N SER A 295 -9.80 -7.08 9.25
CA SER A 295 -10.31 -8.46 9.18
C SER A 295 -10.11 -9.08 7.79
N ASP A 296 -10.23 -8.27 6.73
CA ASP A 296 -10.01 -8.67 5.33
C ASP A 296 -8.57 -8.38 4.83
N LEU A 297 -7.62 -8.11 5.73
CA LEU A 297 -6.23 -7.88 5.35
C LEU A 297 -5.51 -9.20 5.07
N HIS A 298 -5.02 -9.35 3.85
CA HIS A 298 -4.36 -10.57 3.39
C HIS A 298 -2.85 -10.40 3.22
N ILE A 299 -2.14 -11.51 3.19
CA ILE A 299 -0.74 -11.51 2.77
C ILE A 299 -0.70 -11.21 1.27
N TRP A 300 0.08 -10.19 0.88
CA TRP A 300 0.29 -9.87 -0.53
C TRP A 300 0.95 -11.05 -1.25
N GLY A 301 0.49 -11.37 -2.46
CA GLY A 301 1.00 -12.51 -3.24
C GLY A 301 0.61 -13.88 -2.68
N SER A 302 -0.28 -13.94 -1.69
CA SER A 302 -0.86 -15.22 -1.23
C SER A 302 -1.62 -15.92 -2.35
N THR A 303 -1.69 -17.25 -2.26
CA THR A 303 -2.47 -18.05 -3.22
C THR A 303 -3.95 -17.81 -2.99
N CYS A 304 -4.68 -17.48 -4.06
CA CYS A 304 -6.14 -17.40 -4.08
C CYS A 304 -6.68 -18.26 -5.22
N PHE A 305 -7.99 -18.44 -5.31
CA PHE A 305 -8.63 -19.17 -6.40
C PHE A 305 -9.72 -18.31 -7.00
N ALA A 306 -9.77 -18.18 -8.33
CA ALA A 306 -10.83 -17.47 -9.02
C ALA A 306 -11.82 -18.44 -9.63
N HIS A 307 -13.08 -18.34 -9.24
CA HIS A 307 -14.16 -19.15 -9.82
C HIS A 307 -14.24 -18.96 -11.34
N VAL A 308 -14.36 -20.07 -12.07
CA VAL A 308 -14.58 -20.11 -13.50
C VAL A 308 -16.08 -20.34 -13.74
N PRO A 309 -16.81 -19.40 -14.38
CA PRO A 309 -18.22 -19.58 -14.72
C PRO A 309 -18.46 -20.82 -15.57
N ALA A 310 -19.64 -21.42 -15.45
CA ALA A 310 -19.98 -22.66 -16.14
C ALA A 310 -19.87 -22.53 -17.68
N GLU A 311 -20.14 -21.34 -18.21
CA GLU A 311 -20.08 -20.97 -19.62
C GLU A 311 -18.65 -20.97 -20.17
N ARG A 312 -17.65 -20.75 -19.30
CA ARG A 312 -16.23 -20.72 -19.66
C ARG A 312 -15.52 -22.06 -19.40
N ARG A 313 -16.23 -23.06 -18.89
CA ARG A 313 -15.68 -24.40 -18.65
C ARG A 313 -15.75 -25.21 -19.93
N LYS A 314 -14.65 -25.87 -20.29
CA LYS A 314 -14.61 -26.80 -21.44
C LYS A 314 -15.59 -27.97 -21.27
N ASP A 315 -15.67 -28.48 -20.04
CA ASP A 315 -16.64 -29.48 -19.61
C ASP A 315 -17.39 -28.92 -18.38
N LYS A 316 -18.71 -28.82 -18.48
CA LYS A 316 -19.55 -28.24 -17.41
C LYS A 316 -19.56 -29.08 -16.11
N LYS A 317 -19.29 -30.38 -16.19
CA LYS A 317 -19.31 -31.34 -15.09
C LYS A 317 -17.92 -31.58 -14.50
N LEU A 318 -16.92 -31.86 -15.36
CA LEU A 318 -15.60 -32.33 -14.93
C LEU A 318 -14.51 -31.25 -14.90
N SER A 319 -14.71 -30.10 -15.56
CA SER A 319 -13.67 -29.05 -15.53
C SER A 319 -13.52 -28.44 -14.15
N ALA A 320 -12.28 -28.07 -13.82
CA ALA A 320 -11.96 -27.32 -12.61
C ALA A 320 -12.85 -26.07 -12.51
N ARG A 321 -13.52 -25.92 -11.35
CA ARG A 321 -14.45 -24.81 -11.09
C ARG A 321 -13.74 -23.51 -10.71
N ALA A 322 -12.43 -23.55 -10.49
CA ALA A 322 -11.64 -22.39 -10.15
C ALA A 322 -10.21 -22.49 -10.71
N THR A 323 -9.61 -21.33 -10.96
CA THR A 323 -8.23 -21.18 -11.39
C THR A 323 -7.38 -20.73 -10.20
N LYS A 324 -6.28 -21.44 -9.93
CA LYS A 324 -5.31 -21.05 -8.89
C LYS A 324 -4.59 -19.77 -9.27
N CYS A 325 -4.51 -18.81 -8.36
CA CYS A 325 -4.00 -17.49 -8.64
C CYS A 325 -3.23 -16.83 -7.49
N ARG A 326 -2.75 -15.59 -7.70
CA ARG A 326 -2.08 -14.76 -6.68
C ARG A 326 -2.86 -13.47 -6.38
N PHE A 327 -2.96 -13.12 -5.10
CA PHE A 327 -3.60 -11.89 -4.63
C PHE A 327 -2.65 -10.68 -4.76
N LEU A 328 -3.01 -9.64 -5.53
CA LEU A 328 -2.12 -8.46 -5.71
C LEU A 328 -2.54 -7.20 -4.98
N GLY A 329 -3.67 -7.19 -4.27
CA GLY A 329 -4.02 -6.07 -3.40
C GLY A 329 -5.44 -5.52 -3.57
N VAL A 330 -5.56 -4.21 -3.36
CA VAL A 330 -6.80 -3.44 -3.07
C VAL A 330 -7.16 -2.49 -4.22
#